data_AF-A0A7Y7PCA1-F1
#
_entry.id   AF-A0A7Y7PCA1-F1
#
_cell.length_a   1.000
_cell.length_b   1.000
_cell.length_c   1.000
_cell.angle_alpha   90.00
_cell.angle_beta   90.00
_cell.angle_gamma   90.00
#
_symmetry.space_group_name_H-M   'P 1'
#
loop_
_entity.id
_entity.type
_entity.pdbx_description
1 polymer ?
#
loop_
_entity_poly.entity_id
_entity_poly.type
_entity_poly.pdbx_seq_one_letter_code
_entity_poly.pdbx_strand_id
1 'polypeptide(L)'
;MNCLNESDLQSFLDRELELQLAEEIELHLAVCPACHERFLILKANQTEIFSMLDEVATNDLPFEIPPFQVKQRNSKTKRLIFTCSLAASLLILIGIGGICLNNQKKDQKQIENISRAKYDITRNTDPNQMLHKNQIIVVVTDASGEVIETSVTE
;
A
#
# COMPACT_ATOMS: atom_id res chain seq x y z
N MET A 1 24.39 30.04 -12.15
CA MET A 1 23.43 28.99 -12.55
C MET A 1 24.07 27.67 -12.23
N ASN A 2 23.36 26.76 -11.57
CA ASN A 2 23.88 25.42 -11.26
C ASN A 2 23.94 24.61 -12.57
N CYS A 3 24.99 23.79 -12.74
CA CYS A 3 25.09 22.86 -13.86
C CYS A 3 24.01 21.78 -13.76
N LEU A 4 23.63 21.20 -14.90
CA LEU A 4 22.70 20.07 -14.96
C LEU A 4 23.31 18.81 -14.35
N ASN A 5 22.48 18.01 -13.69
CA ASN A 5 22.86 16.69 -13.20
C ASN A 5 22.82 15.68 -14.35
N GLU A 6 23.53 14.55 -14.18
CA GLU A 6 23.59 13.49 -15.19
C GLU A 6 22.22 12.86 -15.45
N SER A 7 21.38 12.73 -14.41
CA SER A 7 19.99 12.25 -14.52
C SER A 7 19.15 13.12 -15.46
N ASP A 8 19.29 14.44 -15.35
CA ASP A 8 18.48 15.39 -16.12
C ASP A 8 18.89 15.34 -17.60
N LEU A 9 20.19 15.17 -17.87
CA LEU A 9 20.71 14.98 -19.22
C LEU A 9 20.28 13.64 -19.84
N GLN A 10 20.24 12.56 -19.05
CA GLN A 10 19.76 11.26 -19.50
C GLN A 10 18.25 11.29 -19.80
N SER A 11 17.43 11.80 -18.88
CA SER A 11 15.99 11.94 -19.12
C SER A 11 15.67 12.84 -20.31
N PHE A 12 16.46 13.89 -20.54
CA PHE A 12 16.35 14.71 -21.75
C PHE A 12 16.71 13.92 -23.02
N LEU A 13 17.78 13.12 -23.00
CA LEU A 13 18.21 12.27 -24.11
C LEU A 13 17.15 11.20 -24.45
N ASP A 14 16.52 10.61 -23.44
CA ASP A 14 15.50 9.57 -23.57
C ASP A 14 14.10 10.14 -23.86
N ARG A 15 13.95 11.47 -23.92
CA ARG A 15 12.69 12.20 -24.16
C ARG A 15 11.62 11.92 -23.10
N GLU A 16 12.04 11.71 -21.86
CA GLU A 16 11.16 11.42 -20.71
C GLU A 16 10.74 12.68 -19.94
N LEU A 17 11.18 13.86 -20.37
CA LEU A 17 10.89 15.13 -19.71
C LEU A 17 9.62 15.80 -20.25
N GLU A 18 8.96 16.56 -19.37
CA GLU A 18 7.88 17.46 -19.76
C GLU A 18 8.41 18.58 -20.68
N LEU A 19 7.55 19.06 -21.60
CA LEU A 19 7.93 20.04 -22.63
C LEU A 19 8.62 21.29 -22.07
N GLN A 20 8.12 21.83 -20.96
CA GLN A 20 8.69 23.05 -20.34
C GLN A 20 10.13 22.81 -19.84
N LEU A 21 10.38 21.66 -19.21
CA LEU A 21 11.70 21.33 -18.69
C LEU A 21 12.69 20.98 -19.81
N ALA A 22 12.19 20.38 -20.90
CA ALA A 22 12.99 20.12 -22.10
C ALA A 22 13.48 21.44 -22.74
N GLU A 23 12.62 22.45 -22.86
CA GLU A 23 12.99 23.78 -23.36
C GLU A 23 14.02 24.47 -22.44
N GLU A 24 13.86 24.37 -21.12
CA GLU A 24 14.81 24.92 -20.14
C GLU A 24 16.20 24.27 -20.26
N ILE A 25 16.25 22.95 -20.44
CA ILE A 25 17.51 22.21 -20.63
C ILE A 25 18.14 22.57 -21.97
N GLU A 26 17.36 22.72 -23.04
CA GLU A 26 17.87 23.14 -24.35
C GLU A 26 18.52 24.53 -24.28
N LEU A 27 17.86 25.48 -23.60
CA LEU A 27 18.42 26.80 -23.32
C LEU A 27 19.70 26.71 -22.48
N HIS A 28 19.73 25.85 -21.47
CA HIS A 28 20.93 25.65 -20.65
C HIS A 28 22.09 25.07 -21.47
N LEU A 29 21.83 24.08 -22.33
CA LEU A 29 22.83 23.45 -23.19
C LEU A 29 23.38 24.43 -24.23
N ALA A 30 22.60 25.43 -24.66
CA ALA A 30 23.07 26.49 -25.55
C ALA A 30 24.04 27.48 -24.86
N VAL A 31 23.93 27.66 -23.54
CA VAL A 31 24.70 28.64 -22.77
C VAL A 31 25.88 28.01 -22.02
N CYS A 32 25.75 26.74 -21.60
CA CYS A 32 26.71 26.06 -20.73
C CYS A 32 27.55 25.02 -21.50
N PRO A 33 28.80 25.36 -21.92
CA PRO A 33 29.62 24.45 -22.72
C PRO A 33 29.99 23.16 -21.99
N ALA A 34 30.16 23.21 -20.67
CA ALA A 34 30.48 22.02 -19.87
C ALA A 34 29.32 21.00 -19.85
N CYS A 35 28.07 21.47 -19.77
CA CYS A 35 26.91 20.57 -19.84
C CYS A 35 26.68 20.08 -21.27
N HIS A 36 26.97 20.92 -22.28
CA HIS A 36 26.91 20.53 -23.68
C HIS A 36 27.90 19.40 -24.01
N GLU A 37 29.15 19.50 -23.55
CA GLU A 37 30.15 18.46 -23.74
C GLU A 37 29.73 17.13 -23.10
N ARG A 38 29.23 17.17 -21.86
CA ARG A 38 28.69 15.99 -21.17
C ARG A 38 27.53 15.36 -21.93
N PHE A 39 26.61 16.17 -22.46
CA PHE A 39 25.50 15.70 -23.28
C PHE A 39 25.99 15.01 -24.56
N LEU A 40 27.00 15.57 -25.24
CA LEU A 40 27.58 14.95 -26.44
C LEU A 40 28.22 13.59 -26.14
N ILE A 41 28.90 13.44 -25.01
CA ILE A 41 29.48 12.16 -24.57
C ILE A 41 28.37 11.13 -24.35
N LEU A 42 27.30 11.49 -23.62
CA LEU A 42 26.16 10.59 -23.38
C LEU A 42 25.49 10.16 -24.69
N LYS A 43 25.30 11.09 -25.62
CA LYS A 43 24.72 10.83 -26.94
C LYS A 43 25.60 9.91 -27.79
N ALA A 44 26.92 10.09 -27.74
CA ALA A 44 27.87 9.23 -28.44
C ALA A 44 27.80 7.79 -27.90
N ASN A 45 27.81 7.62 -26.58
CA ASN A 45 27.68 6.30 -25.94
C ASN A 45 26.37 5.61 -26.31
N GLN A 46 25.25 6.34 -26.31
CA GLN A 46 23.95 5.80 -26.73
C GLN A 46 23.99 5.30 -28.18
N THR A 47 24.61 6.07 -29.07
CA THR A 47 24.74 5.70 -30.50
C THR A 47 25.62 4.46 -30.67
N GLU A 48 26.71 4.35 -29.92
CA GLU A 48 27.60 3.19 -29.93
C GLU A 48 26.87 1.91 -29.48
N ILE A 49 26.13 1.98 -28.37
CA ILE A 49 25.34 0.84 -27.88
C ILE A 49 24.32 0.39 -28.93
N PHE A 50 23.60 1.33 -29.56
CA PHE A 50 22.64 0.98 -30.61
C PHE A 50 23.31 0.34 -31.83
N SER A 51 24.51 0.80 -32.22
CA SER A 51 25.28 0.18 -33.30
C SER A 51 25.65 -1.27 -32.96
N MET A 52 26.14 -1.53 -31.75
CA MET A 52 26.48 -2.89 -31.30
C MET A 52 25.26 -3.80 -31.27
N LEU A 53 24.10 -3.29 -30.84
CA LEU A 53 22.86 -4.06 -30.82
C LEU A 53 22.36 -4.38 -32.24
N ASP A 54 22.51 -3.47 -33.18
CA ASP A 54 22.14 -3.69 -34.59
C ASP A 54 23.05 -4.74 -35.25
N GLU A 55 24.36 -4.73 -34.94
CA GLU A 55 25.29 -5.79 -35.35
C GLU A 55 24.88 -7.15 -34.79
N VAL A 56 24.40 -7.23 -33.54
CA VAL A 56 23.90 -8.49 -32.97
C VAL A 56 22.59 -8.92 -33.61
N ALA A 57 21.69 -7.97 -33.91
CA ALA A 57 20.39 -8.26 -34.52
C ALA A 57 20.51 -8.73 -35.98
N THR A 58 21.51 -8.24 -36.70
CA THR A 58 21.74 -8.60 -38.12
C THR A 58 22.51 -9.92 -38.29
N ASN A 59 23.18 -10.40 -37.24
CA ASN A 59 23.78 -11.73 -37.23
C ASN A 59 22.70 -12.80 -36.94
N ASP A 60 21.92 -13.13 -37.97
CA ASP A 60 20.97 -14.27 -38.05
C ASP A 60 21.69 -15.64 -37.96
N LEU A 61 22.54 -15.85 -36.96
CA LEU A 61 22.94 -17.20 -36.59
C LEU A 61 21.70 -17.90 -36.05
N PRO A 62 21.35 -19.10 -36.53
CA PRO A 62 20.21 -19.84 -36.00
C PRO A 62 20.50 -20.15 -34.53
N PHE A 63 19.94 -19.34 -33.64
CA PHE A 63 19.95 -19.62 -32.21
C PHE A 63 19.01 -20.80 -31.98
N GLU A 64 19.56 -22.01 -32.01
CA GLU A 64 18.83 -23.20 -31.59
C GLU A 64 18.61 -23.13 -30.09
N ILE A 65 17.39 -22.74 -29.70
CA ILE A 65 16.93 -22.82 -28.32
C ILE A 65 17.01 -24.31 -27.94
N PRO A 66 17.86 -24.72 -26.97
CA PRO A 66 17.94 -26.11 -26.57
C PRO A 66 16.55 -26.57 -26.10
N PRO A 67 16.13 -27.79 -26.45
CA PRO A 67 14.82 -28.28 -26.06
C PRO A 67 14.70 -28.28 -24.54
N PHE A 68 13.74 -27.51 -24.05
CA PHE A 68 13.42 -27.47 -22.62
C PHE A 68 12.83 -28.84 -22.22
N GLN A 69 13.57 -29.61 -21.43
CA GLN A 69 13.04 -30.85 -20.86
C GLN A 69 12.08 -30.53 -19.72
N VAL A 70 10.79 -30.31 -20.04
CA VAL A 70 9.76 -30.26 -18.99
C VAL A 70 9.62 -31.66 -18.40
N LYS A 71 10.13 -31.87 -17.19
CA LYS A 71 9.79 -33.07 -16.42
C LYS A 71 8.28 -33.08 -16.21
N GLN A 72 7.56 -33.93 -16.93
CA GLN A 72 6.12 -34.11 -16.72
C GLN A 72 5.90 -34.59 -15.29
N ARG A 73 5.49 -33.66 -14.42
CA ARG A 73 5.28 -33.91 -13.00
C ARG A 73 3.99 -34.71 -12.85
N ASN A 74 4.10 -35.96 -12.39
CA ASN A 74 2.97 -36.88 -12.18
C ASN A 74 1.80 -36.20 -11.45
N SER A 75 0.62 -36.25 -12.07
CA SER A 75 -0.60 -35.52 -11.64
C SER A 75 -1.23 -36.04 -10.35
N LYS A 76 -0.82 -37.22 -9.87
CA LYS A 76 -1.44 -37.88 -8.72
C LYS A 76 -1.22 -37.13 -7.40
N THR A 77 -0.11 -36.40 -7.25
CA THR A 77 0.18 -35.61 -6.03
C THR A 77 -0.66 -34.34 -5.91
N LYS A 78 -1.22 -33.82 -7.02
CA LYS A 78 -2.05 -32.60 -7.01
C LYS A 78 -3.41 -32.82 -6.33
N ARG A 79 -4.02 -34.00 -6.48
CA ARG A 79 -5.33 -34.29 -5.86
C ARG A 79 -5.25 -34.30 -4.33
N LEU A 80 -4.18 -34.84 -3.76
CA LEU A 80 -4.04 -34.98 -2.31
C LEU A 80 -3.72 -33.63 -1.63
N ILE A 81 -2.89 -32.79 -2.27
CA ILE A 81 -2.62 -31.43 -1.79
C ILE A 81 -3.89 -30.56 -1.83
N PHE A 82 -4.72 -30.71 -2.87
CA PHE A 82 -5.96 -29.94 -3.01
C PHE A 82 -6.98 -30.26 -1.91
N THR A 83 -7.15 -31.54 -1.54
CA THR A 83 -8.09 -31.94 -0.48
C THR A 83 -7.65 -31.46 0.91
N CYS A 84 -6.35 -31.47 1.20
CA CYS A 84 -5.84 -30.98 2.49
C CYS A 84 -5.95 -29.45 2.60
N SER A 85 -5.74 -28.72 1.50
CA SER A 85 -5.85 -27.26 1.48
C SER A 85 -7.26 -26.75 1.74
N LEU A 86 -8.28 -27.44 1.22
CA LEU A 86 -9.68 -27.04 1.39
C LEU A 86 -10.16 -27.23 2.84
N ALA A 87 -9.69 -28.29 3.52
CA ALA A 87 -10.03 -28.54 4.92
C ALA A 87 -9.38 -27.51 5.86
N ALA A 88 -8.13 -27.13 5.60
CA ALA A 88 -7.42 -26.14 6.41
C ALA A 88 -8.06 -24.73 6.32
N SER A 89 -8.48 -24.31 5.12
CA SER A 89 -9.12 -23.00 4.95
C SER A 89 -10.48 -22.91 5.63
N LEU A 90 -11.28 -23.98 5.60
CA LEU A 90 -12.55 -24.07 6.32
C LEU A 90 -12.36 -23.93 7.83
N LEU A 91 -11.35 -24.59 8.41
CA LEU A 91 -11.06 -24.48 9.84
C LEU A 91 -10.63 -23.06 10.25
N ILE A 92 -9.83 -22.39 9.43
CA ILE A 92 -9.42 -21.00 9.69
C ILE A 92 -10.63 -20.06 9.64
N LEU A 93 -11.52 -20.21 8.66
CA LEU A 93 -12.73 -19.39 8.56
C LEU A 93 -13.69 -19.60 9.75
N ILE A 94 -13.86 -20.86 10.19
CA ILE A 94 -14.67 -21.18 11.37
C ILE A 94 -14.03 -20.59 12.64
N GLY A 95 -12.70 -20.67 12.77
CA GLY A 95 -11.96 -20.09 13.89
C GLY A 95 -12.10 -18.57 13.97
N ILE A 96 -11.86 -17.87 12.86
CA ILE A 96 -12.02 -16.41 12.78
C ILE A 96 -13.47 -16.01 13.02
N GLY A 97 -14.43 -16.71 12.41
CA GLY A 97 -15.86 -16.45 12.61
C GLY A 97 -16.29 -16.62 14.07
N GLY A 98 -15.78 -17.65 14.76
CA GLY A 98 -16.03 -17.85 16.19
C GLY A 98 -15.47 -16.73 17.06
N ILE A 99 -14.26 -16.25 16.77
CA ILE A 99 -13.65 -15.12 17.48
C ILE A 99 -14.45 -13.83 17.27
N CYS A 100 -14.83 -13.52 16.02
CA CYS A 100 -15.61 -12.33 15.70
C CYS A 100 -16.98 -12.33 16.39
N LEU A 101 -17.70 -13.46 16.36
CA LEU A 101 -19.01 -13.59 17.03
C LEU A 101 -18.92 -13.49 18.55
N ASN A 102 -17.83 -14.00 19.15
CA ASN A 102 -17.63 -13.89 20.59
C ASN A 102 -17.33 -12.44 21.03
N ASN A 103 -16.53 -11.72 20.25
CA ASN A 103 -16.25 -10.31 20.50
C ASN A 103 -17.52 -9.45 20.35
N GLN A 104 -18.32 -9.71 19.31
CA GLN A 104 -19.59 -9.01 19.12
C GLN A 104 -20.55 -9.19 20.32
N LYS A 105 -20.60 -10.38 20.92
CA LYS A 105 -21.41 -10.63 22.13
C LYS A 105 -20.89 -9.88 23.35
N LYS A 106 -19.57 -9.68 23.46
CA LYS A 106 -18.97 -8.87 24.54
C LYS A 106 -19.31 -7.39 24.36
N ASP A 107 -19.15 -6.88 23.15
CA ASP A 107 -19.47 -5.48 22.82
C ASP A 107 -20.96 -5.18 23.07
N GLN A 108 -21.84 -6.12 22.69
CA GLN A 108 -23.27 -5.98 22.93
C GLN A 108 -23.62 -5.91 24.43
N LYS A 109 -22.98 -6.72 25.27
CA LYS A 109 -23.17 -6.65 26.73
C LYS A 109 -22.65 -5.34 27.33
N GLN A 110 -21.51 -4.84 26.84
CA GLN A 110 -20.97 -3.53 27.26
C GLN A 110 -21.93 -2.39 26.93
N ILE A 111 -22.47 -2.35 25.71
CA ILE A 111 -23.43 -1.31 25.29
C ILE A 111 -24.70 -1.35 26.15
N GLU A 112 -25.18 -2.54 26.48
CA GLU A 112 -26.36 -2.70 27.36
C GLU A 112 -26.09 -2.17 28.78
N ASN A 113 -24.91 -2.46 29.35
CA ASN A 113 -24.51 -1.97 30.68
C ASN A 113 -24.40 -0.45 30.72
N ILE A 114 -23.76 0.16 29.70
CA ILE A 114 -23.62 1.63 29.60
C ILE A 114 -25.00 2.29 29.42
N SER A 115 -25.90 1.67 28.65
CA SER A 115 -27.25 2.18 28.44
C SER A 115 -28.10 2.17 29.72
N ARG A 116 -27.95 1.12 30.55
CA ARG A 116 -28.60 1.06 31.87
C ARG A 116 -28.05 2.12 32.83
N ALA A 117 -26.73 2.27 32.91
CA ALA A 117 -26.10 3.30 33.74
C ALA A 117 -26.58 4.72 33.34
N LYS A 118 -26.66 5.00 32.03
CA LYS A 118 -27.22 6.26 31.53
C LYS A 118 -28.68 6.46 31.97
N TYR A 119 -29.50 5.42 31.84
CA TYR A 119 -30.90 5.47 32.24
C TYR A 119 -31.06 5.83 33.73
N ASP A 120 -30.27 5.21 34.61
CA ASP A 120 -30.34 5.46 36.06
C ASP A 120 -30.00 6.91 36.44
N ILE A 121 -29.06 7.56 35.74
CA ILE A 121 -28.69 8.97 35.96
C ILE A 121 -29.77 9.91 35.43
N THR A 122 -30.34 9.59 34.27
CA THR A 122 -31.38 10.42 33.62
C THR A 122 -32.77 10.23 34.23
N ARG A 123 -32.98 9.21 35.08
CA ARG A 123 -34.29 8.84 35.63
C ARG A 123 -35.00 9.98 36.36
N ASN A 124 -34.25 10.91 36.96
CA ASN A 124 -34.77 12.06 37.71
C ASN A 124 -34.38 13.43 37.13
N THR A 125 -33.77 13.47 35.94
CA THR A 125 -33.23 14.71 35.36
C THR A 125 -33.76 14.88 33.95
N ASP A 126 -34.38 16.02 33.66
CA ASP A 126 -34.82 16.37 32.31
C ASP A 126 -33.59 16.41 31.37
N PRO A 127 -33.56 15.62 30.28
CA PRO A 127 -32.45 15.61 29.33
C PRO A 127 -32.09 16.99 28.79
N ASN A 128 -33.07 17.88 28.65
CA ASN A 128 -32.85 19.25 28.18
C ASN A 128 -32.15 20.11 29.23
N GLN A 129 -32.37 19.86 30.53
CA GLN A 129 -31.64 20.57 31.59
C GLN A 129 -30.16 20.25 31.60
N MET A 130 -29.76 19.00 31.31
CA MET A 130 -28.34 18.63 31.28
C MET A 130 -27.60 19.31 30.11
N LEU A 131 -28.26 19.44 28.96
CA LEU A 131 -27.72 20.18 27.80
C LEU A 131 -27.55 21.67 28.11
N HIS A 132 -28.53 22.29 28.78
CA HIS A 132 -28.44 23.70 29.18
C HIS A 132 -27.37 23.98 30.23
N LYS A 133 -26.94 22.96 30.98
CA LYS A 133 -25.91 23.05 32.02
C LYS A 133 -24.52 22.55 31.56
N ASN A 134 -24.35 22.18 30.29
CA ASN A 134 -23.12 21.57 29.76
C ASN A 134 -22.61 20.36 30.57
N GLN A 135 -23.51 19.62 31.21
CA GLN A 135 -23.11 18.50 32.06
C GLN A 135 -22.64 17.31 31.21
N ILE A 136 -21.46 16.79 31.52
CA ILE A 136 -20.85 15.61 30.91
C ILE A 136 -21.01 14.44 31.86
N ILE A 137 -21.55 13.33 31.35
CA ILE A 137 -21.62 12.05 32.08
C ILE A 137 -20.36 11.26 31.75
N VAL A 138 -19.55 10.98 32.76
CA VAL A 138 -18.36 10.14 32.64
C VAL A 138 -18.67 8.77 33.22
N VAL A 139 -18.60 7.73 32.39
CA VAL A 139 -18.77 6.33 32.79
C VAL A 139 -17.41 5.65 32.73
N VAL A 140 -16.92 5.17 33.88
CA VAL A 140 -15.64 4.45 33.98
C VAL A 140 -15.93 2.95 34.04
N THR A 141 -15.39 2.20 33.08
CA THR A 141 -15.53 0.74 33.01
C THR A 141 -14.21 0.04 33.30
N ASP A 142 -14.29 -1.17 33.87
CA ASP A 142 -13.12 -2.03 34.06
C ASP A 142 -12.67 -2.69 32.73
N ALA A 143 -11.60 -3.50 32.78
CA ALA A 143 -11.12 -4.26 31.64
C ALA A 143 -12.10 -5.35 31.15
N SER A 144 -13.13 -5.68 31.94
CA SER A 144 -14.18 -6.65 31.60
C SER A 144 -15.43 -5.99 31.00
N GLY A 145 -15.52 -4.65 31.04
CA GLY A 145 -16.65 -3.86 30.57
C GLY A 145 -17.78 -3.69 31.59
N GLU A 146 -17.51 -4.00 32.86
CA GLU A 146 -18.38 -3.70 33.98
C GLU A 146 -18.19 -2.24 34.40
N VAL A 147 -19.30 -1.55 34.72
CA VAL A 147 -19.28 -0.15 35.14
C VAL A 147 -18.79 -0.09 36.58
N ILE A 148 -17.62 0.50 36.81
CA ILE A 148 -17.05 0.66 38.15
C ILE A 148 -17.54 1.96 38.80
N GLU A 149 -17.58 3.03 38.02
CA GLU A 149 -17.90 4.36 38.51
C GLU A 149 -18.68 5.14 37.46
N THR A 150 -19.58 6.00 37.91
CA THR A 150 -20.26 6.94 37.04
C THR A 150 -20.42 8.27 37.74
N SER A 151 -19.96 9.34 37.09
CA SER A 151 -19.97 10.70 37.64
C SER A 151 -20.50 11.70 36.62
N VAL A 152 -21.00 12.83 37.11
CA VAL A 152 -21.48 13.95 36.30
C VAL A 152 -20.60 15.16 36.60
N THR A 153 -19.99 15.73 35.58
CA THR A 153 -19.09 16.89 35.68
C THR A 153 -19.63 18.06 34.85
N GLU A 154 -19.38 19.30 35.28
CA GLU A 154 -19.72 20.55 34.57
C GLU A 154 -18.53 21.13 33.81
#